data_AF-A0A2S2PFM6-F1
#
_entry.id   AF-A0A2S2PFM6-F1
#
_cell.length_a   1.000
_cell.length_b   1.000
_cell.length_c   1.000
_cell.angle_alpha   90.00
_cell.angle_beta   90.00
_cell.angle_gamma   90.00
#
_symmetry.space_group_name_H-M   'P 1'
#
loop_
_entity.id
_entity.type
_entity.pdbx_description
1 polymer ?
#
loop_
_entity_poly.entity_id
_entity_poly.type
_entity_poly.pdbx_seq_one_letter_code
_entity_poly.pdbx_strand_id
1 'polypeptide(L)'
;LDTIFLKVGRVLDVRWVASSLRAVKVVWKMFEALCNHFSSASSDTNRDGRTRAKYSGLRKRLASPEFLLDLGLMCDCLNELSVLSNILQKRSVTLIQAQQHINRSVRVLVSFKT
;
A
#
# COMPACT_ATOMS: atom_id res chain seq x y z
N LEU A 1 -8.12 41.59 -17.26
CA LEU A 1 -8.29 40.65 -16.12
C LEU A 1 -7.43 39.42 -16.39
N ASP A 2 -6.12 39.58 -16.21
CA ASP A 2 -5.16 38.49 -16.38
C ASP A 2 -5.11 37.68 -15.09
N THR A 3 -6.06 36.75 -14.93
CA THR A 3 -5.95 35.71 -13.93
C THR A 3 -4.88 34.74 -14.43
N ILE A 4 -3.62 34.99 -14.05
CA ILE A 4 -2.55 34.02 -14.19
C ILE A 4 -2.97 32.82 -13.36
N PHE A 5 -3.58 31.81 -14.01
CA PHE A 5 -3.81 30.51 -13.41
C PHE A 5 -2.42 29.95 -13.09
N LEU A 6 -1.99 30.12 -11.83
CA LEU A 6 -0.80 29.51 -11.28
C LEU A 6 -1.00 28.00 -11.36
N LYS A 7 -0.62 27.40 -12.48
CA LYS A 7 -0.61 25.96 -12.66
C LYS A 7 0.33 25.40 -11.61
N VAL A 8 -0.07 24.30 -10.97
CA VAL A 8 0.82 23.58 -10.06
C VAL A 8 2.08 23.24 -10.85
N GLY A 9 3.23 23.77 -10.40
CA GLY A 9 4.52 23.45 -11.00
C GLY A 9 4.66 21.94 -11.10
N ARG A 10 5.11 21.43 -12.25
CA ARG A 10 5.15 20.00 -12.55
C ARG A 10 5.84 19.27 -11.39
N VAL A 11 5.09 18.44 -10.65
CA VAL A 11 5.66 17.56 -9.63
C VAL A 11 6.42 16.45 -10.36
N LEU A 12 7.68 16.75 -10.69
CA LEU A 12 8.60 15.78 -11.24
C LEU A 12 9.07 14.91 -10.07
N ASP A 13 8.92 13.60 -10.23
CA ASP A 13 9.56 12.56 -9.40
C ASP A 13 8.79 12.02 -8.18
N VAL A 14 7.52 11.61 -8.38
CA VAL A 14 6.75 10.85 -7.38
C VAL A 14 6.92 9.33 -7.53
N ARG A 15 8.10 8.89 -8.01
CA ARG A 15 8.39 7.47 -8.28
C ARG A 15 8.31 6.58 -7.03
N TRP A 16 8.56 7.16 -5.86
CA TRP A 16 8.54 6.43 -4.59
C TRP A 16 7.15 5.84 -4.29
N VAL A 17 6.06 6.60 -4.50
CA VAL A 17 4.69 6.11 -4.24
C VAL A 17 4.36 4.92 -5.14
N ALA A 18 4.69 5.03 -6.42
CA ALA A 18 4.47 3.94 -7.38
C ALA A 18 5.34 2.72 -7.08
N SER A 19 6.56 2.89 -6.59
CA SER A 19 7.43 1.79 -6.16
C SER A 19 6.86 1.11 -4.91
N SER A 20 6.53 1.87 -3.87
CA SER A 20 6.00 1.36 -2.61
C SER A 20 4.66 0.66 -2.81
N LEU A 21 3.74 1.22 -3.59
CA LEU A 21 2.45 0.60 -3.91
C LEU A 21 2.63 -0.73 -4.63
N ARG A 22 3.58 -0.83 -5.57
CA ARG A 22 3.89 -2.10 -6.25
C ARG A 22 4.44 -3.14 -5.28
N ALA A 23 5.39 -2.76 -4.43
CA ALA A 23 5.96 -3.66 -3.44
C ALA A 23 4.88 -4.24 -2.49
N VAL A 24 4.05 -3.36 -1.92
CA VAL A 24 2.98 -3.78 -1.00
C VAL A 24 1.93 -4.65 -1.70
N LYS A 25 1.51 -4.30 -2.92
CA LYS A 25 0.58 -5.13 -3.72
C LYS A 25 1.16 -6.50 -4.06
N VAL A 26 2.47 -6.61 -4.29
CA VAL A 26 3.13 -7.91 -4.50
C VAL A 26 3.06 -8.75 -3.23
N VAL A 27 3.38 -8.17 -2.07
CA VAL A 27 3.27 -8.87 -0.78
C VAL A 27 1.84 -9.34 -0.53
N TRP A 28 0.84 -8.48 -0.76
CA TRP A 28 -0.58 -8.84 -0.63
C TRP A 28 -0.97 -10.01 -1.54
N LYS A 29 -0.55 -9.98 -2.82
CA LYS A 29 -0.83 -11.08 -3.76
C LYS A 29 -0.12 -12.38 -3.40
N MET A 30 1.09 -12.29 -2.85
CA MET A 30 1.87 -13.47 -2.44
C MET A 30 1.41 -14.06 -1.10
N PHE A 31 0.58 -13.34 -0.34
CA PHE A 31 0.12 -13.76 0.99
C PHE A 31 -0.45 -15.19 0.99
N GLU A 32 -1.38 -15.49 0.08
CA GLU A 32 -2.01 -16.80 0.01
C GLU A 32 -0.98 -17.91 -0.28
N ALA A 33 -0.12 -17.68 -1.27
CA ALA A 33 0.92 -18.63 -1.64
C ALA A 33 1.92 -18.89 -0.49
N LEU A 34 2.30 -17.84 0.25
CA LEU A 34 3.17 -17.95 1.42
C LEU A 34 2.50 -18.70 2.56
N CYS A 35 1.23 -18.40 2.86
CA CYS A 35 0.45 -19.10 3.86
C CYS A 35 0.32 -20.60 3.55
N ASN A 36 0.02 -20.93 2.29
CA ASN A 36 -0.07 -22.30 1.83
C ASN A 36 1.27 -23.01 1.94
N HIS A 37 2.35 -22.38 1.47
CA HIS A 37 3.71 -22.92 1.57
C HIS A 37 4.11 -23.19 3.02
N PHE A 38 3.91 -22.24 3.93
CA PHE A 38 4.23 -22.42 5.35
C PHE A 38 3.37 -23.48 6.02
N SER A 39 2.09 -23.58 5.62
CA SER A 39 1.21 -24.65 6.09
C SER A 39 1.74 -26.03 5.69
N SER A 40 2.01 -26.23 4.39
CA SER A 40 2.57 -27.48 3.87
C SER A 40 3.92 -27.82 4.50
N ALA A 41 4.82 -26.85 4.62
CA ALA A 41 6.14 -27.05 5.20
C ALA A 41 6.11 -27.35 6.71
N SER A 42 5.09 -26.87 7.43
CA SER A 42 4.91 -27.17 8.86
C SER A 42 4.40 -28.59 9.14
N SER A 43 3.69 -29.18 8.18
CA SER A 43 3.14 -30.54 8.26
C SER A 43 4.00 -31.61 7.57
N ASP A 44 5.10 -31.22 6.91
CA ASP A 44 5.98 -32.15 6.21
C ASP A 44 6.81 -33.00 7.19
N THR A 45 6.50 -34.29 7.24
CA THR A 45 7.15 -35.27 8.13
C THR A 45 8.61 -35.55 7.76
N ASN A 46 9.04 -35.20 6.54
CA ASN A 46 10.44 -35.34 6.12
C ASN A 46 11.34 -34.24 6.70
N ARG A 47 10.76 -33.18 7.28
CA ARG A 47 11.48 -32.08 7.92
C ARG A 47 11.62 -32.31 9.42
N ASP A 48 12.73 -31.83 9.97
CA ASP A 48 12.96 -31.88 11.41
C ASP A 48 11.92 -31.03 12.18
N GLY A 49 11.71 -31.38 13.45
CA GLY A 49 10.70 -30.72 14.29
C GLY A 49 10.94 -29.23 14.49
N ARG A 50 12.20 -28.76 14.49
CA ARG A 50 12.54 -27.35 14.65
C ARG A 50 12.17 -26.56 13.41
N THR A 51 12.47 -27.09 12.22
CA THR A 51 12.10 -26.48 10.94
C THR A 51 10.59 -26.39 10.79
N ARG A 52 9.84 -27.45 11.13
CA ARG A 52 8.38 -27.43 11.13
C ARG A 52 7.79 -26.38 12.07
N ALA A 53 8.31 -26.29 13.29
CA ALA A 53 7.89 -25.29 14.27
C ALA A 53 8.16 -23.86 13.78
N LYS A 54 9.30 -23.63 13.11
CA LYS A 54 9.63 -22.33 12.49
C LYS A 54 8.59 -21.93 11.43
N TYR A 55 8.23 -22.83 10.50
CA TYR A 55 7.22 -22.54 9.49
C TYR A 55 5.83 -22.30 10.10
N SER A 56 5.46 -23.07 11.13
CA SER A 56 4.22 -22.84 11.89
C SER A 56 4.20 -21.45 12.52
N GLY A 57 5.29 -21.03 13.16
CA GLY A 57 5.43 -19.69 13.75
C GLY A 57 5.38 -18.57 12.71
N LEU A 58 6.04 -18.74 11.56
CA LEU A 58 5.98 -17.78 10.46
C LEU A 58 4.56 -17.61 9.91
N ARG A 59 3.85 -18.71 9.69
CA ARG A 59 2.44 -18.67 9.27
C ARG A 59 1.57 -17.91 10.28
N LYS A 60 1.73 -18.20 11.57
CA LYS A 60 0.97 -17.52 12.64
C LYS A 60 1.20 -16.01 12.64
N ARG A 61 2.45 -15.57 12.44
CA ARG A 61 2.79 -14.14 12.36
C ARG A 61 2.24 -13.49 11.09
N LEU A 62 2.37 -14.15 9.95
CA LEU A 62 1.91 -13.61 8.67
C LEU A 62 0.38 -13.53 8.60
N ALA A 63 -0.32 -14.49 9.21
CA ALA A 63 -1.79 -14.52 9.27
C ALA A 63 -2.35 -13.84 10.54
N SER A 64 -1.53 -13.13 11.31
CA SER A 64 -2.01 -12.45 12.51
C SER A 64 -2.92 -11.28 12.10
N PRO A 65 -4.00 -11.02 12.85
CA PRO A 65 -4.88 -9.89 12.56
C PRO A 65 -4.12 -8.57 12.49
N GLU A 66 -3.16 -8.35 13.39
CA GLU A 66 -2.36 -7.12 13.45
C GLU A 66 -1.57 -6.92 12.16
N PHE A 67 -0.84 -7.96 11.71
CA PHE A 67 -0.06 -7.87 10.47
C PHE A 67 -0.96 -7.65 9.24
N LEU A 68 -2.11 -8.32 9.17
CA LEU A 68 -3.03 -8.19 8.04
C LEU A 68 -3.71 -6.82 8.01
N LEU A 69 -4.08 -6.28 9.17
CA LEU A 69 -4.63 -4.93 9.30
C LEU A 69 -3.59 -3.88 8.90
N ASP A 70 -2.34 -4.01 9.36
CA ASP A 70 -1.26 -3.12 8.98
C ASP A 70 -0.98 -3.16 7.47
N LEU A 71 -0.91 -4.37 6.89
CA LEU A 71 -0.68 -4.55 5.46
C LEU A 71 -1.84 -4.00 4.61
N GLY A 72 -3.09 -4.19 5.06
CA GLY A 72 -4.28 -3.62 4.44
C GLY A 72 -4.26 -2.10 4.49
N LEU A 73 -3.96 -1.52 5.65
CA LEU A 73 -3.83 -0.08 5.84
C LEU A 73 -2.74 0.52 4.93
N MET A 74 -1.60 -0.16 4.79
CA MET A 74 -0.55 0.23 3.84
C MET A 74 -1.06 0.20 2.40
N CYS A 75 -1.84 -0.80 2.00
CA CYS A 75 -2.44 -0.87 0.67
C CYS A 75 -3.33 0.34 0.40
N ASP A 76 -4.23 0.65 1.33
CA ASP A 76 -5.22 1.71 1.18
C ASP A 76 -4.56 3.10 1.16
N CYS A 77 -3.61 3.35 2.07
CA CYS A 77 -2.86 4.59 2.14
C CYS A 77 -2.06 4.84 0.85
N LEU A 78 -1.31 3.84 0.39
CA LEU A 78 -0.49 3.96 -0.83
C LEU A 78 -1.35 4.07 -2.08
N ASN A 79 -2.54 3.46 -2.09
CA ASN A 79 -3.48 3.59 -3.19
C ASN A 79 -4.03 5.02 -3.30
N GLU A 80 -4.49 5.61 -2.19
CA GLU A 80 -4.98 7.00 -2.17
C GLU A 80 -3.86 7.99 -2.54
N LEU A 81 -2.66 7.82 -1.99
CA LEU A 81 -1.50 8.65 -2.34
C LEU A 81 -1.12 8.52 -3.81
N SER A 82 -1.23 7.32 -4.40
CA SER A 82 -0.98 7.10 -5.82
C SER A 82 -2.02 7.81 -6.69
N VAL A 83 -3.30 7.77 -6.30
CA VAL A 83 -4.36 8.51 -7.00
C VAL A 83 -4.09 10.01 -6.96
N LEU A 84 -3.83 10.57 -5.77
CA LEU A 84 -3.53 11.99 -5.61
C LEU A 84 -2.30 12.40 -6.43
N SER A 85 -1.22 11.63 -6.32
CA SER A 85 0.02 11.85 -7.06
C SER A 85 -0.21 11.92 -8.57
N ASN A 86 -0.98 10.97 -9.13
CA ASN A 86 -1.30 10.96 -10.55
C ASN A 86 -2.13 12.19 -10.98
N ILE A 87 -3.04 12.66 -10.12
CA ILE A 87 -3.83 13.87 -10.39
C ILE A 87 -2.91 15.09 -10.41
N LEU A 88 -2.08 15.28 -9.39
CA LEU A 88 -1.20 16.44 -9.28
C LEU A 88 -0.13 16.51 -10.38
N GLN A 89 0.20 15.38 -11.00
CA GLN A 89 1.12 15.33 -12.14
C GLN A 89 0.46 15.74 -13.48
N LYS A 90 -0.87 15.85 -13.56
CA LYS A 90 -1.56 16.25 -14.79
C LYS A 90 -1.30 17.73 -15.08
N ARG A 91 -0.84 18.04 -16.29
CA ARG A 91 -0.59 19.42 -16.75
C ARG A 91 -1.83 20.32 -16.80
N SER A 92 -3.02 19.71 -16.77
CA SER A 92 -4.31 20.40 -16.87
C SER A 92 -4.90 20.79 -15.51
N VAL A 93 -4.35 20.33 -14.39
CA VAL A 93 -4.90 20.59 -13.06
C VAL A 93 -4.61 22.03 -12.63
N THR A 94 -5.67 22.74 -12.27
CA THR A 94 -5.56 24.08 -11.67
C THR A 94 -5.25 24.00 -10.18
N LEU A 95 -4.77 25.09 -9.59
CA LEU A 95 -4.50 25.17 -8.15
C LEU A 95 -5.75 24.86 -7.30
N ILE A 96 -6.92 25.37 -7.72
CA ILE A 96 -8.20 25.13 -7.02
C ILE A 96 -8.55 23.63 -7.06
N GLN A 97 -8.42 22.98 -8.20
CA GLN A 97 -8.66 21.54 -8.33
C GLN A 97 -7.66 20.73 -7.50
N ALA A 98 -6.37 21.10 -7.53
CA ALA A 98 -5.36 20.46 -6.71
C ALA A 98 -5.70 20.53 -5.21
N GLN A 99 -6.12 21.70 -4.71
CA GLN A 99 -6.54 21.87 -3.32
C GLN A 99 -7.75 20.99 -2.96
N GLN A 100 -8.74 20.90 -3.86
CA GLN A 100 -9.90 20.03 -3.66
C GLN A 100 -9.49 18.56 -3.55
N HIS A 101 -8.59 18.10 -4.41
CA HIS A 101 -8.08 16.73 -4.39
C HIS A 101 -7.23 16.45 -3.15
N ILE A 102 -6.37 17.38 -2.72
CA ILE A 102 -5.59 17.26 -1.49
C ILE A 102 -6.53 17.12 -0.28
N ASN A 103 -7.52 18.01 -0.16
CA ASN A 103 -8.48 17.97 0.95
C ASN A 103 -9.30 16.67 0.96
N ARG A 104 -9.66 16.15 -0.22
CA ARG A 104 -10.30 14.84 -0.34
C ARG A 104 -9.39 13.74 0.19
N SER A 105 -8.14 13.67 -0.27
CA SER A 105 -7.22 12.61 0.15
C SER A 105 -6.92 12.67 1.64
N VAL A 106 -6.81 13.87 2.22
CA VAL A 106 -6.71 14.03 3.69
C VAL A 106 -7.92 13.42 4.40
N ARG A 107 -9.14 13.68 3.94
CA ARG A 107 -10.36 13.08 4.54
C ARG A 107 -10.36 11.56 4.44
N VAL A 108 -9.98 11.00 3.29
CA VAL A 108 -9.88 9.54 3.10
C VAL A 108 -8.85 8.94 4.05
N LEU A 109 -7.64 9.51 4.13
CA LEU A 109 -6.60 9.00 5.01
C LEU A 109 -6.97 9.12 6.50
N VAL A 110 -7.68 10.17 6.90
CA VAL A 110 -8.22 10.31 8.26
C VAL A 110 -9.26 9.23 8.56
N SER A 111 -10.08 8.85 7.59
CA SER A 111 -11.10 7.81 7.79
C SER A 111 -10.52 6.43 8.11
N PHE A 112 -9.26 6.16 7.73
CA PHE A 112 -8.57 4.91 8.06
C PHE A 112 -8.11 4.81 9.51
N LYS A 113 -8.16 5.90 10.28
CA LYS A 113 -7.83 5.91 11.72
C LYS A 113 -9.00 5.46 12.61
N THR A 114 -10.15 5.20 12.01
CA THR A 114 -11.43 4.87 12.67
C THR A 114 -11.62 3.37 12.68
#